data_AF-A0A495K6W1-F1
#
_entry.id   AF-A0A495K6W1-F1
#
_cell.length_a   1.000
_cell.length_b   1.000
_cell.length_c   1.000
_cell.angle_alpha   90.00
_cell.angle_beta   90.00
_cell.angle_gamma   90.00
#
_symmetry.space_group_name_H-M   'P 1'
#
loop_
_entity.id
_entity.type
_entity.pdbx_description
1 polymer ?
#
loop_
_entity_poly.entity_id
_entity_poly.type
_entity_poly.pdbx_seq_one_letter_code
_entity_poly.pdbx_strand_id
1 'polypeptide(L)'
;MRSLLELTRTIDFNQSRLKPDSVHGRLPAYQAWLGEVFPTHLAHCPTVIPSAEPRPPPVLLYLHEAVTSNPTRISGYWRLPYHPLMATGEAVVRWTHALTTPINLYDSIKPMWTQPAFPHAQASSGFIATIVEPVLELWNAHTPSETTDLHELLWPVVQAASTLDPGDTSTAPVTAFIEIVRKARDAVQLLPPTETAEDVVDEMVTTLKLLVLTARLGHTGIMLAVRDHWVPRMQETSKGRTPAPLFFDMLTVQPVDTPGPNTLPFTTVLTSTDPGTATMQEYVSQGATESETETQRRFAGMWMTLWVAKWEKSYRPRLAASHDCTVDDILSPLIGDMVKMRNDYAHHDGIATKALEKCARLQWFVAGQPMQPMQANYEQLFREFDAERGSLVVAPTPIVRDRVQVKGKVSPILRAEYEAMVSELGLRPDEALEEAIGAWIEAGRTSQN
;
A
#
# COMPACT_ATOMS: atom_id res chain seq x y z
N MET A 1 7.05 45.21 26.72
CA MET A 1 5.69 45.00 27.27
C MET A 1 4.65 46.02 26.74
N ARG A 2 4.77 46.55 25.50
CA ARG A 2 3.78 47.46 24.87
C ARG A 2 3.30 47.01 23.48
N SER A 3 3.76 45.87 22.97
CA SER A 3 3.51 45.40 21.59
C SER A 3 2.48 44.25 21.49
N LEU A 4 1.78 43.94 22.59
CA LEU A 4 0.79 42.85 22.68
C LEU A 4 -0.66 43.38 22.84
N LEU A 5 -0.86 44.70 22.73
CA LEU A 5 -2.16 45.38 22.88
C LEU A 5 -2.67 46.02 21.59
N GLU A 6 -1.93 45.94 20.47
CA GLU A 6 -2.39 46.43 19.16
C GLU A 6 -2.98 45.32 18.27
N LEU A 7 -2.73 44.04 18.56
CA LEU A 7 -3.30 42.93 17.77
C LEU A 7 -4.80 42.69 18.02
N THR A 8 -5.37 43.25 19.09
CA THR A 8 -6.79 43.11 19.47
C THR A 8 -7.70 44.23 18.95
N ARG A 9 -7.22 45.10 18.04
CA ARG A 9 -8.00 46.20 17.45
C ARG A 9 -8.40 46.03 15.98
N THR A 10 -8.07 44.90 15.35
CA THR A 10 -8.31 44.68 13.91
C THR A 10 -9.29 43.53 13.63
N ILE A 11 -10.24 43.28 14.55
CA ILE A 11 -11.44 42.47 14.28
C ILE A 11 -12.65 43.22 14.86
N ASP A 12 -13.11 44.23 14.14
CA ASP A 12 -14.37 44.93 14.43
C ASP A 12 -15.18 44.98 13.12
N PHE A 13 -15.84 43.85 12.80
CA PHE A 13 -16.49 43.64 11.51
C PHE A 13 -18.00 43.92 11.60
N ASN A 14 -18.38 45.16 11.29
CA ASN A 14 -19.70 45.61 10.83
C ASN A 14 -20.93 44.78 11.28
N GLN A 15 -21.36 44.94 12.54
CA GLN A 15 -22.76 44.68 12.93
C GLN A 15 -23.65 45.90 12.70
N SER A 16 -23.98 46.21 11.44
CA SER A 16 -25.26 46.87 11.13
C SER A 16 -25.66 46.64 9.66
N ARG A 17 -26.97 46.44 9.44
CA ARG A 17 -27.64 46.23 8.13
C ARG A 17 -27.44 44.88 7.42
N LEU A 18 -28.02 43.82 7.96
CA LEU A 18 -28.79 42.87 7.14
C LEU A 18 -30.14 42.58 7.83
N LYS A 19 -31.21 42.50 7.03
CA LYS A 19 -32.56 42.12 7.51
C LYS A 19 -32.68 40.59 7.61
N PRO A 20 -33.55 40.05 8.47
CA PRO A 20 -33.73 38.61 8.61
C PRO A 20 -34.72 38.08 7.56
N ASP A 21 -34.22 37.66 6.41
CA ASP A 21 -34.93 36.81 5.45
C ASP A 21 -33.89 35.99 4.64
N SER A 22 -34.25 34.78 4.20
CA SER A 22 -33.45 33.81 3.39
C SER A 22 -32.53 32.78 4.08
N VAL A 23 -33.03 32.06 5.10
CA VAL A 23 -32.46 30.74 5.46
C VAL A 23 -33.17 29.62 4.69
N HIS A 24 -33.04 29.55 3.37
CA HIS A 24 -33.47 28.42 2.50
C HIS A 24 -32.77 28.52 1.13
N GLY A 25 -31.49 28.14 1.03
CA GLY A 25 -30.72 28.37 -0.22
C GLY A 25 -29.46 27.53 -0.49
N ARG A 26 -29.15 26.49 0.31
CA ARG A 26 -27.95 25.65 0.11
C ARG A 26 -28.15 24.13 0.32
N LEU A 27 -29.35 23.61 0.09
CA LEU A 27 -29.59 22.17 -0.08
C LEU A 27 -29.63 21.66 -1.54
N PRO A 28 -30.05 22.43 -2.57
CA PRO A 28 -30.26 21.85 -3.91
C PRO A 28 -29.02 21.25 -4.58
N ALA A 29 -27.84 21.84 -4.38
CA ALA A 29 -26.61 21.38 -5.04
C ALA A 29 -26.15 19.98 -4.58
N TYR A 30 -26.43 19.61 -3.33
CA TYR A 30 -26.06 18.29 -2.78
C TYR A 30 -27.04 17.20 -3.25
N GLN A 31 -28.32 17.52 -3.38
CA GLN A 31 -29.33 16.61 -3.93
C GLN A 31 -29.19 16.41 -5.44
N ALA A 32 -28.76 17.43 -6.19
CA ALA A 32 -28.43 17.29 -7.61
C ALA A 32 -27.27 16.31 -7.83
N TRP A 33 -26.18 16.43 -7.05
CA TRP A 33 -25.02 15.56 -7.16
C TRP A 33 -25.34 14.08 -6.84
N LEU A 34 -26.14 13.82 -5.80
CA LEU A 34 -26.57 12.45 -5.47
C LEU A 34 -27.45 11.81 -6.57
N GLY A 35 -28.15 12.61 -7.38
CA GLY A 35 -28.94 12.12 -8.52
C GLY A 35 -28.11 11.78 -9.76
N GLU A 36 -26.94 12.39 -9.94
CA GLU A 36 -26.05 12.14 -11.09
C GLU A 36 -25.12 10.94 -10.87
N VAL A 37 -24.75 10.65 -9.62
CA VAL A 37 -23.79 9.57 -9.29
C VAL A 37 -24.45 8.19 -9.17
N PHE A 38 -25.76 8.10 -8.89
CA PHE A 38 -26.48 6.82 -8.73
C PHE A 38 -27.80 6.74 -9.52
N PRO A 39 -27.76 6.46 -10.85
CA PRO A 39 -28.96 6.21 -11.63
C PRO A 39 -29.55 4.82 -11.31
N THR A 40 -30.65 4.78 -10.55
CA THR A 40 -31.45 3.55 -10.37
C THR A 40 -32.32 3.28 -11.59
N HIS A 41 -31.97 2.26 -12.38
CA HIS A 41 -32.76 1.83 -13.53
C HIS A 41 -33.97 0.96 -13.13
N LEU A 42 -35.19 1.50 -13.25
CA LEU A 42 -36.37 0.72 -13.61
C LEU A 42 -37.29 1.49 -14.58
N ALA A 43 -37.74 0.76 -15.60
CA ALA A 43 -38.37 1.18 -16.85
C ALA A 43 -39.49 2.25 -16.79
N HIS A 44 -39.62 3.02 -17.89
CA HIS A 44 -40.81 3.00 -18.77
C HIS A 44 -40.50 3.58 -20.18
N CYS A 45 -41.09 2.98 -21.22
CA CYS A 45 -41.12 3.46 -22.63
C CYS A 45 -42.62 3.56 -23.03
N PRO A 46 -43.05 4.32 -24.06
CA PRO A 46 -42.51 4.39 -25.43
C PRO A 46 -42.33 5.87 -25.94
N THR A 47 -42.21 6.28 -27.23
CA THR A 47 -42.44 5.66 -28.56
C THR A 47 -41.72 6.43 -29.70
N VAL A 48 -41.38 5.75 -30.82
CA VAL A 48 -41.61 6.12 -32.26
C VAL A 48 -41.51 7.62 -32.67
N ILE A 49 -40.77 8.15 -33.68
CA ILE A 49 -39.95 7.72 -34.87
C ILE A 49 -39.74 9.03 -35.73
N PRO A 50 -38.88 9.19 -36.77
CA PRO A 50 -37.61 8.54 -37.18
C PRO A 50 -36.47 9.53 -37.61
N SER A 51 -35.41 8.99 -38.23
CA SER A 51 -34.59 9.55 -39.35
C SER A 51 -33.20 10.17 -39.09
N ALA A 52 -32.13 9.39 -39.29
CA ALA A 52 -31.15 9.55 -40.40
C ALA A 52 -29.90 8.64 -40.21
N GLU A 53 -29.47 7.95 -41.28
CA GLU A 53 -28.22 7.14 -41.29
C GLU A 53 -26.96 8.00 -41.48
N PRO A 54 -25.77 7.47 -41.11
CA PRO A 54 -24.80 7.19 -42.18
C PRO A 54 -24.08 5.82 -42.07
N ARG A 55 -23.46 5.43 -43.18
CA ARG A 55 -22.95 4.08 -43.51
C ARG A 55 -21.61 3.70 -42.84
N PRO A 56 -21.34 2.40 -42.60
CA PRO A 56 -20.01 1.89 -42.28
C PRO A 56 -19.16 1.56 -43.53
N PRO A 57 -17.80 1.53 -43.42
CA PRO A 57 -16.89 1.08 -44.48
C PRO A 57 -16.79 -0.47 -44.59
N PRO A 58 -16.22 -1.02 -45.69
CA PRO A 58 -16.46 -2.41 -46.08
C PRO A 58 -15.57 -3.46 -45.40
N VAL A 59 -16.17 -4.64 -45.19
CA VAL A 59 -15.48 -5.88 -44.79
C VAL A 59 -14.82 -6.54 -46.00
N LEU A 60 -13.55 -6.93 -45.84
CA LEU A 60 -12.79 -7.68 -46.84
C LEU A 60 -12.98 -9.19 -46.63
N LEU A 61 -13.76 -9.82 -47.52
CA LEU A 61 -13.87 -11.27 -47.63
C LEU A 61 -12.65 -11.83 -48.37
N TYR A 62 -12.02 -12.85 -47.80
CA TYR A 62 -11.21 -13.81 -48.55
C TYR A 62 -11.74 -15.23 -48.33
N LEU A 63 -11.88 -15.96 -49.43
CA LEU A 63 -12.48 -17.29 -49.49
C LEU A 63 -11.44 -18.40 -49.25
N HIS A 64 -11.98 -19.54 -48.81
CA HIS A 64 -11.38 -20.86 -48.86
C HIS A 64 -10.55 -21.14 -50.11
N GLU A 65 -9.47 -21.89 -49.93
CA GLU A 65 -9.20 -23.04 -50.80
C GLU A 65 -8.65 -24.22 -49.98
N ALA A 66 -8.98 -25.44 -50.39
CA ALA A 66 -8.74 -26.65 -49.62
C ALA A 66 -7.65 -27.51 -50.25
N VAL A 67 -6.76 -28.08 -49.44
CA VAL A 67 -5.85 -29.16 -49.86
C VAL A 67 -6.08 -30.38 -48.99
N THR A 68 -6.68 -31.40 -49.59
CA THR A 68 -6.76 -32.75 -49.06
C THR A 68 -5.49 -33.53 -49.42
N SER A 69 -4.76 -34.06 -48.43
CA SER A 69 -4.37 -35.49 -48.40
C SER A 69 -3.37 -35.85 -47.28
N ASN A 70 -3.70 -36.91 -46.54
CA ASN A 70 -2.79 -37.90 -45.96
C ASN A 70 -1.84 -37.50 -44.79
N PRO A 71 -2.06 -38.07 -43.59
CA PRO A 71 -0.99 -38.27 -42.60
C PRO A 71 -0.89 -39.72 -42.12
N THR A 72 0.09 -40.47 -42.64
CA THR A 72 0.63 -41.66 -41.97
C THR A 72 2.08 -41.40 -41.53
N ARG A 73 2.27 -40.82 -40.34
CA ARG A 73 3.35 -41.13 -39.38
C ARG A 73 3.44 -40.13 -38.22
N ILE A 74 3.39 -40.69 -37.00
CA ILE A 74 4.26 -40.38 -35.85
C ILE A 74 4.58 -38.91 -35.60
N SER A 75 3.82 -38.28 -34.70
CA SER A 75 4.39 -37.37 -33.70
C SER A 75 3.64 -37.55 -32.39
N GLY A 76 4.26 -38.26 -31.45
CA GLY A 76 3.77 -38.39 -30.08
C GLY A 76 4.11 -37.14 -29.30
N TYR A 77 3.29 -36.09 -29.42
CA TYR A 77 3.31 -35.00 -28.46
C TYR A 77 2.83 -35.53 -27.11
N TRP A 78 3.80 -35.86 -26.25
CA TRP A 78 3.56 -35.92 -24.82
C TRP A 78 3.04 -34.54 -24.40
N ARG A 79 1.75 -34.45 -24.05
CA ARG A 79 1.31 -33.37 -23.17
C ARG A 79 2.10 -33.57 -21.88
N LEU A 80 3.03 -32.65 -21.61
CA LEU A 80 3.61 -32.54 -20.28
C LEU A 80 2.46 -32.46 -19.27
N PRO A 81 2.57 -33.12 -18.10
CA PRO A 81 1.57 -32.96 -17.06
C PRO A 81 1.41 -31.47 -16.77
N TYR A 82 0.18 -30.98 -16.92
CA TYR A 82 -0.16 -29.61 -16.59
C TYR A 82 -0.03 -29.50 -15.06
N HIS A 83 1.12 -29.01 -14.59
CA HIS A 83 1.30 -28.71 -13.18
C HIS A 83 0.37 -27.53 -12.86
N PRO A 84 -0.62 -27.70 -11.96
CA PRO A 84 -1.46 -26.58 -11.54
C PRO A 84 -0.57 -25.50 -10.96
N LEU A 85 -0.82 -24.25 -11.34
CA LEU A 85 -0.23 -23.11 -10.66
C LEU A 85 -0.89 -23.05 -9.28
N MET A 86 -0.15 -23.27 -8.20
CA MET A 86 -0.69 -23.22 -6.84
C MET A 86 -0.45 -21.82 -6.24
N ALA A 87 -1.22 -21.46 -5.22
CA ALA A 87 -1.21 -20.09 -4.71
C ALA A 87 -0.13 -19.81 -3.65
N THR A 88 0.23 -18.54 -3.51
CA THR A 88 1.28 -18.12 -2.58
C THR A 88 0.88 -18.21 -1.12
N GLY A 89 1.89 -18.30 -0.25
CA GLY A 89 1.71 -18.22 1.19
C GLY A 89 1.01 -16.93 1.63
N GLU A 90 1.28 -15.79 0.99
CA GLU A 90 0.58 -14.54 1.35
C GLU A 90 -0.86 -14.49 0.81
N ALA A 91 -1.13 -15.02 -0.39
CA ALA A 91 -2.50 -15.18 -0.89
C ALA A 91 -3.31 -16.11 0.03
N VAL A 92 -2.74 -17.24 0.44
CA VAL A 92 -3.32 -18.16 1.42
C VAL A 92 -3.61 -17.47 2.76
N VAL A 93 -2.68 -16.68 3.30
CA VAL A 93 -2.88 -15.92 4.55
C VAL A 93 -3.97 -14.86 4.39
N ARG A 94 -3.96 -14.11 3.28
CA ARG A 94 -4.91 -13.03 2.97
C ARG A 94 -6.34 -13.58 2.86
N TRP A 95 -6.52 -14.66 2.09
CA TRP A 95 -7.80 -15.34 1.95
C TRP A 95 -8.24 -16.05 3.23
N THR A 96 -7.31 -16.66 3.99
CA THR A 96 -7.60 -17.21 5.32
C THR A 96 -8.17 -16.13 6.25
N HIS A 97 -7.58 -14.93 6.27
CA HIS A 97 -8.07 -13.81 7.07
C HIS A 97 -9.45 -13.35 6.60
N ALA A 98 -9.62 -13.14 5.29
CA ALA A 98 -10.88 -12.68 4.71
C ALA A 98 -12.04 -13.65 4.90
N LEU A 99 -11.80 -14.96 4.86
CA LEU A 99 -12.81 -15.99 5.17
C LEU A 99 -13.04 -16.13 6.69
N THR A 100 -12.08 -15.75 7.53
CA THR A 100 -12.23 -15.78 9.00
C THR A 100 -13.12 -14.63 9.50
N THR A 101 -13.07 -13.45 8.87
CA THR A 101 -13.91 -12.29 9.21
C THR A 101 -15.42 -12.60 9.26
N PRO A 102 -16.07 -13.12 8.20
CA PRO A 102 -17.50 -13.43 8.24
C PRO A 102 -17.86 -14.55 9.21
N ILE A 103 -16.96 -15.52 9.45
CA ILE A 103 -17.14 -16.57 10.46
C ILE A 103 -17.20 -15.96 11.85
N ASN A 104 -16.24 -15.09 12.21
CA ASN A 104 -16.20 -14.43 13.51
C ASN A 104 -17.41 -13.51 13.73
N LEU A 105 -17.79 -12.73 12.70
CA LEU A 105 -18.96 -11.87 12.73
C LEU A 105 -20.25 -12.68 12.95
N TYR A 106 -20.44 -13.74 12.17
CA TYR A 106 -21.59 -14.65 12.33
C TYR A 106 -21.61 -15.28 13.72
N ASP A 107 -20.51 -15.86 14.21
CA ASP A 107 -20.48 -16.49 15.53
C ASP A 107 -20.76 -15.49 16.68
N SER A 108 -20.36 -14.22 16.52
CA SER A 108 -20.65 -13.16 17.49
C SER A 108 -22.13 -12.71 17.51
N ILE A 109 -22.82 -12.73 16.36
CA ILE A 109 -24.20 -12.22 16.20
C ILE A 109 -25.25 -13.34 16.22
N LYS A 110 -24.87 -14.59 15.94
CA LYS A 110 -25.74 -15.77 15.97
C LYS A 110 -26.62 -15.88 17.24
N PRO A 111 -26.16 -15.58 18.47
CA PRO A 111 -27.03 -15.59 19.64
C PRO A 111 -28.16 -14.54 19.56
N MET A 112 -27.88 -13.35 19.03
CA MET A 112 -28.89 -12.29 18.86
C MET A 112 -29.93 -12.69 17.80
N TRP A 113 -29.52 -13.35 16.73
CA TRP A 113 -30.40 -13.80 15.65
C TRP A 113 -31.38 -14.91 16.06
N THR A 114 -31.14 -15.58 17.19
CA THR A 114 -32.10 -16.56 17.74
C THR A 114 -33.18 -15.93 18.62
N GLN A 115 -33.14 -14.61 18.86
CA GLN A 115 -34.13 -13.93 19.70
C GLN A 115 -35.36 -13.52 18.88
N PRO A 116 -36.60 -13.62 19.41
CA PRO A 116 -37.83 -13.27 18.66
C PRO A 116 -37.92 -11.83 18.12
N ALA A 117 -37.08 -10.91 18.61
CA ALA A 117 -37.00 -9.52 18.15
C ALA A 117 -36.07 -9.33 16.94
N PHE A 118 -35.36 -10.38 16.50
CA PHE A 118 -34.42 -10.37 15.39
C PHE A 118 -34.70 -11.61 14.52
N PRO A 119 -34.84 -11.49 13.18
CA PRO A 119 -34.46 -10.35 12.35
C PRO A 119 -35.65 -9.57 11.76
N HIS A 120 -35.46 -8.28 11.55
CA HIS A 120 -36.23 -7.50 10.57
C HIS A 120 -35.36 -7.22 9.34
N ALA A 121 -35.97 -7.06 8.16
CA ALA A 121 -35.26 -7.05 6.86
C ALA A 121 -34.06 -6.09 6.80
N GLN A 122 -34.16 -4.87 7.35
CA GLN A 122 -33.04 -3.92 7.42
C GLN A 122 -31.83 -4.46 8.21
N ALA A 123 -32.06 -5.20 9.29
CA ALA A 123 -30.99 -5.79 10.09
C ALA A 123 -30.38 -7.03 9.40
N SER A 124 -31.19 -7.84 8.72
CA SER A 124 -30.69 -8.89 7.81
C SER A 124 -29.79 -8.30 6.74
N SER A 125 -30.26 -7.28 6.02
CA SER A 125 -29.55 -6.66 4.91
C SER A 125 -28.19 -6.09 5.35
N GLY A 126 -28.14 -5.33 6.44
CA GLY A 126 -26.89 -4.79 6.97
C GLY A 126 -25.93 -5.88 7.46
N PHE A 127 -26.44 -6.93 8.10
CA PHE A 127 -25.61 -8.07 8.49
C PHE A 127 -25.03 -8.82 7.28
N ILE A 128 -25.88 -9.14 6.30
CA ILE A 128 -25.49 -9.87 5.07
C ILE A 128 -24.41 -9.09 4.34
N ALA A 129 -24.59 -7.77 4.15
CA ALA A 129 -23.55 -6.89 3.61
C ALA A 129 -22.23 -7.03 4.38
N THR A 130 -22.26 -6.89 5.71
CA THR A 130 -21.06 -6.96 6.58
C THR A 130 -20.30 -8.28 6.46
N ILE A 131 -20.96 -9.42 6.18
CA ILE A 131 -20.28 -10.72 5.99
C ILE A 131 -19.95 -11.06 4.53
N VAL A 132 -20.65 -10.47 3.55
CA VAL A 132 -20.46 -10.78 2.12
C VAL A 132 -19.46 -9.82 1.47
N GLU A 133 -19.56 -8.52 1.75
CA GLU A 133 -18.75 -7.48 1.11
C GLU A 133 -17.25 -7.74 1.23
N PRO A 134 -16.66 -8.09 2.41
CA PRO A 134 -15.22 -8.33 2.51
C PRO A 134 -14.70 -9.47 1.62
N VAL A 135 -15.56 -10.46 1.31
CA VAL A 135 -15.21 -11.58 0.42
C VAL A 135 -15.31 -11.16 -1.05
N LEU A 136 -16.37 -10.45 -1.43
CA LEU A 136 -16.58 -10.00 -2.81
C LEU A 136 -15.63 -8.86 -3.20
N GLU A 137 -15.35 -7.91 -2.31
CA GLU A 137 -14.36 -6.85 -2.53
C GLU A 137 -12.96 -7.44 -2.70
N LEU A 138 -12.56 -8.39 -1.83
CA LEU A 138 -11.27 -9.05 -1.97
C LEU A 138 -11.19 -9.88 -3.26
N TRP A 139 -12.27 -10.56 -3.65
CA TRP A 139 -12.34 -11.26 -4.93
C TRP A 139 -12.11 -10.30 -6.08
N ASN A 140 -12.90 -9.23 -6.18
CA ASN A 140 -12.79 -8.25 -7.25
C ASN A 140 -11.41 -7.57 -7.32
N ALA A 141 -10.72 -7.40 -6.19
CA ALA A 141 -9.38 -6.83 -6.12
C ALA A 141 -8.25 -7.83 -6.42
N HIS A 142 -8.45 -9.11 -6.09
CA HIS A 142 -7.40 -10.15 -6.07
C HIS A 142 -7.96 -11.55 -6.44
N THR A 143 -8.69 -11.64 -7.56
CA THR A 143 -9.15 -12.91 -8.14
C THR A 143 -7.94 -13.82 -8.42
N PRO A 144 -7.83 -15.02 -7.81
CA PRO A 144 -6.81 -15.98 -8.21
C PRO A 144 -7.09 -16.50 -9.62
N SER A 145 -6.04 -16.83 -10.38
CA SER A 145 -6.19 -17.37 -11.74
C SER A 145 -7.08 -18.63 -11.76
N GLU A 146 -7.96 -18.74 -12.76
CA GLU A 146 -8.91 -19.86 -12.93
C GLU A 146 -8.24 -21.25 -12.99
N THR A 147 -6.93 -21.29 -13.24
CA THR A 147 -6.12 -22.51 -13.30
C THR A 147 -5.50 -22.93 -11.96
N THR A 148 -5.86 -22.26 -10.85
CA THR A 148 -5.25 -22.45 -9.53
C THR A 148 -6.18 -23.17 -8.55
N ASP A 149 -5.62 -24.04 -7.70
CA ASP A 149 -6.35 -24.72 -6.63
C ASP A 149 -7.06 -23.72 -5.68
N LEU A 150 -6.46 -22.54 -5.47
CA LEU A 150 -7.05 -21.46 -4.67
C LEU A 150 -8.33 -20.89 -5.32
N HIS A 151 -8.35 -20.74 -6.65
CA HIS A 151 -9.57 -20.34 -7.35
C HIS A 151 -10.67 -21.40 -7.17
N GLU A 152 -10.35 -22.69 -7.35
CA GLU A 152 -11.31 -23.78 -7.19
C GLU A 152 -11.92 -23.82 -5.78
N LEU A 153 -11.12 -23.59 -4.73
CA LEU A 153 -11.60 -23.55 -3.35
C LEU A 153 -12.44 -22.32 -3.01
N LEU A 154 -12.15 -21.16 -3.61
CA LEU A 154 -12.83 -19.90 -3.31
C LEU A 154 -14.08 -19.65 -4.16
N TRP A 155 -14.12 -20.14 -5.39
CA TRP A 155 -15.23 -19.90 -6.31
C TRP A 155 -16.61 -20.30 -5.74
N PRO A 156 -16.78 -21.45 -5.05
CA PRO A 156 -18.05 -21.79 -4.38
C PRO A 156 -18.47 -20.78 -3.31
N VAL A 157 -17.51 -20.13 -2.63
CA VAL A 157 -17.78 -19.08 -1.65
C VAL A 157 -18.35 -17.84 -2.34
N VAL A 158 -17.73 -17.42 -3.45
CA VAL A 158 -18.14 -16.24 -4.25
C VAL A 158 -19.51 -16.45 -4.90
N GLN A 159 -19.76 -17.66 -5.41
CA GLN A 159 -21.08 -18.03 -5.91
C GLN A 159 -22.13 -17.96 -4.79
N ALA A 160 -21.88 -18.59 -3.64
CA ALA A 160 -22.82 -18.55 -2.52
C ALA A 160 -23.07 -17.12 -2.03
N ALA A 161 -22.02 -16.31 -1.87
CA ALA A 161 -22.07 -14.90 -1.51
C ALA A 161 -22.94 -14.07 -2.46
N SER A 162 -22.77 -14.24 -3.78
CA SER A 162 -23.54 -13.48 -4.79
C SER A 162 -25.01 -13.92 -4.91
N THR A 163 -25.39 -15.06 -4.32
CA THR A 163 -26.77 -15.58 -4.30
C THR A 163 -27.56 -15.28 -3.02
N LEU A 164 -26.94 -14.69 -1.99
CA LEU A 164 -27.63 -14.30 -0.76
C LEU A 164 -28.54 -13.08 -1.01
N ASP A 165 -29.84 -13.24 -0.79
CA ASP A 165 -30.81 -12.14 -0.83
C ASP A 165 -30.72 -11.31 0.47
N PRO A 166 -30.33 -10.01 0.41
CA PRO A 166 -30.29 -9.14 1.58
C PRO A 166 -31.67 -8.92 2.23
N GLY A 167 -32.76 -9.18 1.50
CA GLY A 167 -34.13 -9.12 1.99
C GLY A 167 -34.58 -10.35 2.77
N ASP A 168 -33.87 -11.48 2.69
CA ASP A 168 -34.27 -12.71 3.39
C ASP A 168 -34.03 -12.59 4.90
N THR A 169 -35.10 -12.84 5.67
CA THR A 169 -35.09 -12.89 7.13
C THR A 169 -34.77 -14.30 7.65
N SER A 170 -34.66 -15.30 6.78
CA SER A 170 -34.26 -16.66 7.13
C SER A 170 -32.78 -16.73 7.54
N THR A 171 -32.50 -17.48 8.61
CA THR A 171 -31.13 -17.80 9.02
C THR A 171 -30.50 -18.92 8.18
N ALA A 172 -31.30 -19.68 7.43
CA ALA A 172 -30.83 -20.87 6.73
C ALA A 172 -29.83 -20.59 5.59
N PRO A 173 -30.06 -19.61 4.67
CA PRO A 173 -29.10 -19.31 3.61
C PRO A 173 -27.76 -18.81 4.16
N VAL A 174 -27.80 -17.95 5.17
CA VAL A 174 -26.60 -17.40 5.83
C VAL A 174 -25.83 -18.50 6.56
N THR A 175 -26.52 -19.42 7.23
CA THR A 175 -25.88 -20.58 7.86
C THR A 175 -25.21 -21.47 6.81
N ALA A 176 -25.88 -21.74 5.69
CA ALA A 176 -25.31 -22.53 4.59
C ALA A 176 -24.08 -21.85 3.96
N PHE A 177 -24.12 -20.53 3.76
CA PHE A 177 -22.97 -19.75 3.30
C PHE A 177 -21.78 -19.86 4.26
N ILE A 178 -21.99 -19.67 5.57
CA ILE A 178 -20.90 -19.76 6.56
C ILE A 178 -20.29 -21.16 6.62
N GLU A 179 -21.05 -22.23 6.41
CA GLU A 179 -20.50 -23.59 6.29
C GLU A 179 -19.65 -23.79 5.03
N ILE A 180 -19.97 -23.12 3.92
CA ILE A 180 -19.11 -23.09 2.71
C ILE A 180 -17.82 -22.32 3.00
N VAL A 181 -17.93 -21.14 3.62
CA VAL A 181 -16.77 -20.31 4.03
C VAL A 181 -15.83 -21.06 4.97
N ARG A 182 -16.36 -21.77 5.99
CA ARG A 182 -15.57 -22.60 6.92
C ARG A 182 -14.76 -23.66 6.18
N LYS A 183 -15.40 -24.43 5.30
CA LYS A 183 -14.74 -25.49 4.50
C LYS A 183 -13.67 -24.92 3.57
N ALA A 184 -13.97 -23.82 2.88
CA ALA A 184 -13.01 -23.15 2.01
C ALA A 184 -11.79 -22.66 2.79
N ARG A 185 -11.99 -21.99 3.94
CA ARG A 185 -10.89 -21.54 4.81
C ARG A 185 -10.00 -22.70 5.25
N ASP A 186 -10.61 -23.77 5.73
CA ASP A 186 -9.87 -24.92 6.26
C ASP A 186 -9.09 -25.65 5.15
N ALA A 187 -9.62 -25.68 3.92
CA ALA A 187 -8.91 -26.20 2.75
C ALA A 187 -7.79 -25.26 2.26
N VAL A 188 -8.02 -23.95 2.24
CA VAL A 188 -7.02 -22.94 1.83
C VAL A 188 -5.79 -22.98 2.75
N GLN A 189 -5.98 -23.20 4.05
CA GLN A 189 -4.87 -23.38 5.01
C GLN A 189 -4.01 -24.63 4.76
N LEU A 190 -4.49 -25.60 3.97
CA LEU A 190 -3.78 -26.84 3.63
C LEU A 190 -3.09 -26.78 2.26
N LEU A 191 -3.27 -25.70 1.49
CA LEU A 191 -2.58 -25.54 0.21
C LEU A 191 -1.06 -25.41 0.45
N PRO A 192 -0.22 -26.16 -0.31
CA PRO A 192 1.22 -25.95 -0.28
C PRO A 192 1.54 -24.56 -0.85
N PRO A 193 2.46 -23.79 -0.23
CA PRO A 193 2.89 -22.52 -0.79
C PRO A 193 3.74 -22.76 -2.03
N THR A 194 3.21 -22.43 -3.21
CA THR A 194 4.03 -22.22 -4.42
C THR A 194 3.93 -20.77 -4.84
N GLU A 195 5.00 -20.23 -5.42
CA GLU A 195 5.15 -18.79 -5.57
C GLU A 195 5.78 -18.43 -6.92
N THR A 196 5.03 -17.69 -7.72
CA THR A 196 5.51 -17.12 -8.98
C THR A 196 6.09 -15.73 -8.77
N ALA A 197 6.88 -15.23 -9.73
CA ALA A 197 7.42 -13.88 -9.65
C ALA A 197 6.32 -12.82 -9.72
N GLU A 198 5.28 -13.07 -10.53
CA GLU A 198 4.05 -12.28 -10.62
C GLU A 198 3.41 -12.07 -9.25
N ASP A 199 3.22 -13.14 -8.48
CA ASP A 199 2.59 -13.06 -7.16
C ASP A 199 3.43 -12.24 -6.17
N VAL A 200 4.76 -12.39 -6.20
CA VAL A 200 5.67 -11.62 -5.35
C VAL A 200 5.62 -10.13 -5.71
N VAL A 201 5.53 -9.81 -7.01
CA VAL A 201 5.37 -8.44 -7.50
C VAL A 201 4.00 -7.84 -7.11
N ASP A 202 2.93 -8.65 -7.08
CA ASP A 202 1.61 -8.18 -6.68
C ASP A 202 1.47 -8.01 -5.15
N GLU A 203 2.13 -8.86 -4.34
CA GLU A 203 2.35 -8.58 -2.92
C GLU A 203 3.14 -7.27 -2.74
N MET A 204 4.22 -7.08 -3.51
CA MET A 204 5.04 -5.86 -3.47
C MET A 204 4.20 -4.60 -3.73
N VAL A 205 3.37 -4.59 -4.79
CA VAL A 205 2.43 -3.47 -5.07
C VAL A 205 1.48 -3.24 -3.89
N THR A 206 0.88 -4.30 -3.36
CA THR A 206 -0.08 -4.22 -2.25
C THR A 206 0.58 -3.63 -1.00
N THR A 207 1.73 -4.18 -0.62
CA THR A 207 2.52 -3.72 0.54
C THR A 207 2.95 -2.27 0.35
N LEU A 208 3.47 -1.87 -0.81
CA LEU A 208 3.91 -0.50 -1.06
C LEU A 208 2.76 0.50 -0.90
N LYS A 209 1.59 0.20 -1.49
CA LYS A 209 0.38 1.02 -1.36
C LYS A 209 -0.07 1.14 0.10
N LEU A 210 -0.11 0.04 0.85
CA LEU A 210 -0.50 0.04 2.28
C LEU A 210 0.50 0.82 3.16
N LEU A 211 1.79 0.71 2.88
CA LEU A 211 2.84 1.46 3.57
C LEU A 211 2.74 2.96 3.33
N VAL A 212 2.55 3.39 2.07
CA VAL A 212 2.34 4.80 1.71
C VAL A 212 1.03 5.33 2.30
N LEU A 213 -0.07 4.55 2.24
CA LEU A 213 -1.35 4.91 2.83
C LEU A 213 -1.24 5.11 4.35
N THR A 214 -0.58 4.18 5.04
CA THR A 214 -0.30 4.26 6.48
C THR A 214 0.51 5.52 6.80
N ALA A 215 1.49 5.87 5.96
CA ALA A 215 2.30 7.05 6.18
C ALA A 215 1.54 8.37 5.96
N ARG A 216 0.74 8.47 4.89
CA ARG A 216 -0.13 9.63 4.63
C ARG A 216 -1.17 9.80 5.75
N LEU A 217 -1.81 8.71 6.20
CA LEU A 217 -2.90 8.76 7.20
C LEU A 217 -2.44 8.65 8.66
N GLY A 218 -1.16 8.38 8.94
CA GLY A 218 -0.67 8.17 10.32
C GLY A 218 -0.87 9.37 11.25
N HIS A 219 -0.92 10.58 10.68
CA HIS A 219 -1.24 11.81 11.42
C HIS A 219 -2.74 11.97 11.73
N THR A 220 -3.63 11.33 10.96
CA THR A 220 -5.09 11.53 11.03
C THR A 220 -5.67 11.07 12.36
N GLY A 221 -5.17 9.97 12.95
CA GLY A 221 -5.59 9.53 14.28
C GLY A 221 -5.31 10.57 15.37
N ILE A 222 -4.16 11.27 15.27
CA ILE A 222 -3.81 12.35 16.20
C ILE A 222 -4.72 13.56 15.96
N MET A 223 -5.01 13.91 14.70
CA MET A 223 -5.91 15.01 14.37
C MET A 223 -7.36 14.74 14.81
N LEU A 224 -7.83 13.49 14.77
CA LEU A 224 -9.13 13.09 15.32
C LEU A 224 -9.17 13.22 16.84
N ALA A 225 -8.17 12.69 17.55
CA ALA A 225 -8.06 12.84 19.01
C ALA A 225 -7.95 14.31 19.45
N VAL A 226 -7.18 15.12 18.70
CA VAL A 226 -7.15 16.58 18.85
C VAL A 226 -8.56 17.14 18.67
N ARG A 227 -9.22 16.91 17.53
CA ARG A 227 -10.57 17.46 17.26
C ARG A 227 -11.58 17.09 18.35
N ASP A 228 -11.63 15.81 18.70
CA ASP A 228 -12.70 15.25 19.52
C ASP A 228 -12.56 15.61 21.01
N HIS A 229 -11.36 16.00 21.47
CA HIS A 229 -11.12 16.40 22.86
C HIS A 229 -10.75 17.89 23.05
N TRP A 230 -10.00 18.50 22.12
CA TRP A 230 -9.62 19.92 22.19
C TRP A 230 -10.79 20.85 21.88
N VAL A 231 -11.57 20.57 20.83
CA VAL A 231 -12.67 21.47 20.43
C VAL A 231 -13.71 21.62 21.55
N PRO A 232 -14.21 20.55 22.21
CA PRO A 232 -15.09 20.71 23.37
C PRO A 232 -14.43 21.45 24.53
N ARG A 233 -13.17 21.16 24.85
CA ARG A 233 -12.47 21.81 25.98
C ARG A 233 -12.22 23.30 25.72
N MET A 234 -11.89 23.70 24.50
CA MET A 234 -11.76 25.11 24.12
C MET A 234 -13.10 25.84 24.11
N GLN A 235 -14.21 25.17 23.78
CA GLN A 235 -15.55 25.74 23.95
C GLN A 235 -15.90 25.95 25.43
N GLU A 236 -15.55 25.04 26.34
CA GLU A 236 -15.76 25.26 27.78
C GLU A 236 -14.81 26.35 28.33
N THR A 237 -13.62 26.49 27.74
CA THR A 237 -12.70 27.60 28.05
C THR A 237 -13.21 28.95 27.60
N SER A 238 -13.76 29.06 26.38
CA SER A 238 -14.35 30.32 25.91
C SER A 238 -15.59 30.74 26.70
N LYS A 239 -16.29 29.77 27.32
CA LYS A 239 -17.38 29.99 28.29
C LYS A 239 -16.89 30.30 29.72
N GLY A 240 -15.57 30.35 29.95
CA GLY A 240 -14.96 30.61 31.27
C GLY A 240 -15.14 29.49 32.29
N ARG A 241 -15.48 28.26 31.87
CA ARG A 241 -15.81 27.14 32.77
C ARG A 241 -14.60 26.27 33.13
N THR A 242 -13.61 26.21 32.24
CA THR A 242 -12.38 25.41 32.42
C THR A 242 -11.18 26.15 31.83
N PRO A 243 -9.95 25.96 32.33
CA PRO A 243 -8.76 26.46 31.64
C PRO A 243 -8.53 25.74 30.30
N ALA A 244 -7.84 26.40 29.38
CA ALA A 244 -7.29 25.75 28.18
C ALA A 244 -6.30 24.67 28.62
N PRO A 245 -6.37 23.44 28.07
CA PRO A 245 -5.48 22.38 28.49
C PRO A 245 -4.10 22.65 27.93
N LEU A 246 -3.07 22.42 28.74
CA LEU A 246 -1.69 22.73 28.37
C LEU A 246 -0.97 21.52 27.77
N PHE A 247 -1.45 20.31 28.07
CA PHE A 247 -0.81 19.06 27.70
C PHE A 247 -1.79 18.03 27.14
N PHE A 248 -1.25 17.04 26.45
CA PHE A 248 -1.95 15.88 25.90
C PHE A 248 -1.29 14.61 26.46
N ASP A 249 -2.06 13.77 27.14
CA ASP A 249 -1.59 12.50 27.71
C ASP A 249 -1.62 11.40 26.64
N MET A 250 -0.46 10.80 26.37
CA MET A 250 -0.26 9.84 25.28
C MET A 250 -0.85 8.45 25.57
N LEU A 251 -1.16 8.11 26.82
CA LEU A 251 -1.69 6.79 27.19
C LEU A 251 -3.23 6.79 27.23
N THR A 252 -3.82 7.85 27.76
CA THR A 252 -5.28 8.03 27.83
C THR A 252 -5.85 8.71 26.59
N VAL A 253 -4.99 9.31 25.76
CA VAL A 253 -5.36 10.05 24.54
C VAL A 253 -6.26 11.26 24.90
N GLN A 254 -6.08 11.82 26.11
CA GLN A 254 -6.89 12.92 26.65
C GLN A 254 -6.06 14.21 26.89
N PRO A 255 -6.67 15.40 26.79
CA PRO A 255 -6.07 16.64 27.25
C PRO A 255 -6.00 16.69 28.77
N VAL A 256 -4.88 17.16 29.32
CA VAL A 256 -4.64 17.29 30.76
C VAL A 256 -4.02 18.66 31.10
N ASP A 257 -4.32 19.14 32.30
CA ASP A 257 -3.91 20.49 32.75
C ASP A 257 -2.49 20.52 33.36
N THR A 258 -1.93 19.37 33.75
CA THR A 258 -0.63 19.24 34.42
C THR A 258 0.37 18.40 33.61
N PRO A 259 1.67 18.74 33.62
CA PRO A 259 2.69 17.93 32.98
C PRO A 259 2.91 16.61 33.72
N GLY A 260 3.28 15.56 32.99
CA GLY A 260 3.68 14.26 33.51
C GLY A 260 4.59 13.51 32.54
N PRO A 261 5.12 12.33 32.92
CA PRO A 261 6.06 11.57 32.10
C PRO A 261 5.47 11.08 30.77
N ASN A 262 4.14 11.00 30.68
CA ASN A 262 3.40 10.53 29.51
C ASN A 262 2.72 11.68 28.74
N THR A 263 3.02 12.94 29.05
CA THR A 263 2.32 14.10 28.48
C THR A 263 3.21 14.92 27.57
N LEU A 264 2.67 15.41 26.45
CA LEU A 264 3.32 16.38 25.57
C LEU A 264 2.60 17.73 25.63
N PRO A 265 3.29 18.88 25.51
CA PRO A 265 2.62 20.17 25.36
C PRO A 265 1.68 20.16 24.16
N PHE A 266 0.44 20.62 24.33
CA PHE A 266 -0.57 20.53 23.28
C PHE A 266 -0.16 21.31 22.02
N THR A 267 0.51 22.45 22.19
CA THR A 267 1.08 23.22 21.08
C THR A 267 2.09 22.41 20.27
N THR A 268 2.96 21.63 20.93
CA THR A 268 3.94 20.75 20.26
C THR A 268 3.26 19.67 19.45
N VAL A 269 2.18 19.07 19.95
CA VAL A 269 1.38 18.10 19.19
C VAL A 269 0.85 18.80 17.94
N LEU A 270 0.08 19.88 18.11
CA LEU A 270 -0.55 20.60 17.00
C LEU A 270 0.46 21.05 15.92
N THR A 271 1.58 21.68 16.30
CA THR A 271 2.59 22.15 15.32
C THR A 271 3.39 21.04 14.67
N SER A 272 3.41 19.83 15.24
CA SER A 272 4.11 18.68 14.66
C SER A 272 3.20 17.86 13.73
N THR A 273 1.87 17.91 13.95
CA THR A 273 0.90 17.01 13.31
C THR A 273 -0.07 17.68 12.36
N ASP A 274 -0.38 18.96 12.52
CA ASP A 274 -1.27 19.69 11.62
C ASP A 274 -0.53 20.03 10.32
N PRO A 275 -0.90 19.40 9.19
CA PRO A 275 -0.20 19.57 7.93
C PRO A 275 -0.78 20.70 7.10
N GLY A 276 -1.55 21.62 7.70
CA GLY A 276 -2.03 22.82 7.04
C GLY A 276 -2.82 22.46 5.79
N THR A 277 -4.00 21.87 5.99
CA THR A 277 -4.81 21.23 4.93
C THR A 277 -4.08 20.09 4.21
N ALA A 278 -3.83 18.96 4.91
CA ALA A 278 -3.44 17.68 4.27
C ALA A 278 -4.30 16.45 4.63
N THR A 279 -5.62 16.56 4.43
CA THR A 279 -6.61 15.50 4.67
C THR A 279 -7.58 15.41 3.49
N MET A 280 -8.72 14.70 3.59
CA MET A 280 -9.80 14.69 2.57
C MET A 280 -10.20 16.11 2.09
N GLN A 281 -9.93 17.15 2.90
CA GLN A 281 -10.02 18.55 2.53
C GLN A 281 -9.16 18.95 1.30
N GLU A 282 -7.97 18.39 1.07
CA GLU A 282 -7.11 18.64 -0.12
C GLU A 282 -7.85 18.29 -1.40
N TYR A 283 -8.36 17.06 -1.43
CA TYR A 283 -9.10 16.49 -2.56
C TYR A 283 -10.35 17.33 -2.90
N VAL A 284 -10.99 17.91 -1.89
CA VAL A 284 -12.16 18.78 -2.03
C VAL A 284 -11.79 20.24 -2.34
N SER A 285 -10.58 20.72 -2.00
CA SER A 285 -10.22 22.15 -2.05
C SER A 285 -9.38 22.59 -3.25
N GLN A 286 -8.91 21.67 -4.10
CA GLN A 286 -8.28 21.96 -5.42
C GLN A 286 -7.26 23.12 -5.42
N GLY A 287 -6.45 23.26 -4.38
CA GLY A 287 -5.52 24.41 -4.29
C GLY A 287 -4.83 24.67 -2.95
N ALA A 288 -4.93 23.77 -1.98
CA ALA A 288 -4.06 23.83 -0.82
C ALA A 288 -2.63 23.38 -1.22
N THR A 289 -1.63 24.19 -0.91
CA THR A 289 -0.23 23.74 -0.93
C THR A 289 -0.03 22.76 0.21
N GLU A 290 0.30 21.50 -0.09
CA GLU A 290 0.72 20.53 0.93
C GLU A 290 1.84 21.16 1.78
N SER A 291 1.72 21.14 3.11
CA SER A 291 2.75 21.70 3.99
C SER A 291 3.56 20.62 4.70
N GLU A 292 4.84 20.93 4.95
CA GLU A 292 5.75 20.00 5.60
C GLU A 292 5.45 19.87 7.09
N THR A 293 5.36 18.64 7.59
CA THR A 293 5.23 18.35 9.02
C THR A 293 6.25 17.35 9.50
N GLU A 294 6.71 17.57 10.73
CA GLU A 294 7.58 16.64 11.44
C GLU A 294 6.96 15.23 11.53
N THR A 295 5.65 15.13 11.73
CA THR A 295 4.94 13.84 11.79
C THR A 295 4.90 13.13 10.43
N GLN A 296 4.54 13.80 9.33
CA GLN A 296 4.55 13.17 8.00
C GLN A 296 5.98 12.85 7.55
N ARG A 297 6.98 13.69 7.85
CA ARG A 297 8.40 13.39 7.59
C ARG A 297 8.87 12.12 8.29
N ARG A 298 8.48 11.91 9.56
CA ARG A 298 8.79 10.68 10.31
C ARG A 298 8.11 9.46 9.72
N PHE A 299 6.82 9.56 9.41
CA PHE A 299 6.09 8.47 8.75
C PHE A 299 6.67 8.15 7.36
N ALA A 300 7.15 9.15 6.61
CA ALA A 300 7.88 8.96 5.36
C ALA A 300 9.14 8.10 5.54
N GLY A 301 9.98 8.46 6.53
CA GLY A 301 11.17 7.68 6.87
C GLY A 301 10.88 6.26 7.36
N MET A 302 9.80 6.09 8.14
CA MET A 302 9.36 4.78 8.63
C MET A 302 8.95 3.85 7.47
N TRP A 303 8.08 4.30 6.57
CA TRP A 303 7.60 3.44 5.48
C TRP A 303 8.72 3.12 4.49
N MET A 304 9.57 4.10 4.16
CA MET A 304 10.71 3.92 3.27
C MET A 304 11.71 2.89 3.84
N THR A 305 11.97 2.96 5.15
CA THR A 305 12.86 2.02 5.84
C THR A 305 12.28 0.61 5.90
N LEU A 306 10.98 0.48 6.20
CA LEU A 306 10.30 -0.81 6.25
C LEU A 306 10.17 -1.46 4.87
N TRP A 307 9.90 -0.65 3.83
CA TRP A 307 9.83 -1.09 2.44
C TRP A 307 11.16 -1.66 1.96
N VAL A 308 12.26 -0.91 2.10
CA VAL A 308 13.60 -1.38 1.73
C VAL A 308 14.03 -2.61 2.53
N ALA A 309 13.64 -2.69 3.81
CA ALA A 309 13.89 -3.88 4.63
C ALA A 309 13.10 -5.11 4.14
N LYS A 310 11.84 -4.95 3.73
CA LYS A 310 11.03 -6.02 3.10
C LYS A 310 11.61 -6.44 1.75
N TRP A 311 12.07 -5.49 0.93
CA TRP A 311 12.74 -5.77 -0.35
C TRP A 311 13.95 -6.68 -0.16
N GLU A 312 14.97 -6.26 0.60
CA GLU A 312 16.22 -7.03 0.71
C GLU A 312 16.05 -8.35 1.47
N LYS A 313 15.11 -8.44 2.43
CA LYS A 313 14.98 -9.62 3.31
C LYS A 313 13.88 -10.61 2.90
N SER A 314 12.92 -10.21 2.08
CA SER A 314 11.79 -11.05 1.68
C SER A 314 11.65 -11.09 0.16
N TYR A 315 11.37 -9.96 -0.49
CA TYR A 315 11.00 -9.96 -1.91
C TYR A 315 12.15 -10.35 -2.83
N ARG A 316 13.33 -9.77 -2.64
CA ARG A 316 14.48 -10.01 -3.50
C ARG A 316 14.96 -11.48 -3.45
N PRO A 317 15.03 -12.15 -2.28
CA PRO A 317 15.26 -13.60 -2.22
C PRO A 317 14.14 -14.44 -2.84
N ARG A 318 12.87 -14.06 -2.68
CA ARG A 318 11.71 -14.78 -3.24
C ARG A 318 11.70 -14.72 -4.76
N LEU A 319 11.89 -13.53 -5.35
CA LEU A 319 12.05 -13.35 -6.79
C LEU A 319 13.24 -14.15 -7.35
N ALA A 320 14.37 -14.17 -6.66
CA ALA A 320 15.53 -14.95 -7.08
C ALA A 320 15.24 -16.46 -7.11
N ALA A 321 14.52 -16.98 -6.11
CA ALA A 321 14.07 -18.36 -6.08
C ALA A 321 13.04 -18.68 -7.17
N SER A 322 12.09 -17.77 -7.46
CA SER A 322 11.13 -17.92 -8.56
C SER A 322 11.79 -17.93 -9.93
N HIS A 323 12.92 -17.25 -10.09
CA HIS A 323 13.67 -17.13 -11.35
C HIS A 323 14.84 -18.11 -11.51
N ASP A 324 15.07 -19.01 -10.53
CA ASP A 324 16.25 -19.90 -10.45
C ASP A 324 17.59 -19.15 -10.63
N CYS A 325 17.70 -17.95 -10.04
CA CYS A 325 18.88 -17.09 -10.12
C CYS A 325 19.41 -16.70 -8.73
N THR A 326 20.49 -15.92 -8.67
CA THR A 326 20.99 -15.41 -7.38
C THR A 326 20.24 -14.13 -6.98
N VAL A 327 20.19 -13.85 -5.67
CA VAL A 327 19.63 -12.60 -5.11
C VAL A 327 20.33 -11.37 -5.70
N ASP A 328 21.60 -11.51 -6.06
CA ASP A 328 22.41 -10.46 -6.65
C ASP A 328 22.00 -10.08 -8.08
N ASP A 329 21.43 -11.03 -8.84
CA ASP A 329 20.94 -10.80 -10.22
C ASP A 329 19.63 -9.99 -10.23
N ILE A 330 18.84 -10.06 -9.16
CA ILE A 330 17.62 -9.27 -8.99
C ILE A 330 18.00 -7.81 -8.70
N LEU A 331 17.85 -6.95 -9.69
CA LEU A 331 18.09 -5.51 -9.62
C LEU A 331 16.84 -4.70 -10.01
N SER A 332 16.68 -3.54 -9.38
CA SER A 332 15.70 -2.52 -9.80
C SER A 332 16.30 -1.13 -9.60
N PRO A 333 16.42 -0.29 -10.66
CA PRO A 333 16.82 1.11 -10.51
C PRO A 333 15.88 1.90 -9.60
N LEU A 334 14.57 1.64 -9.67
CA LEU A 334 13.56 2.28 -8.83
C LEU A 334 13.79 2.00 -7.35
N ILE A 335 14.00 0.74 -6.99
CA ILE A 335 14.26 0.35 -5.60
C ILE A 335 15.67 0.80 -5.17
N GLY A 336 16.62 0.81 -6.09
CA GLY A 336 17.94 1.40 -5.90
C GLY A 336 17.91 2.90 -5.56
N ASP A 337 16.88 3.65 -5.95
CA ASP A 337 16.66 5.05 -5.52
C ASP A 337 16.07 5.11 -4.11
N MET A 338 15.06 4.29 -3.81
CA MET A 338 14.49 4.17 -2.46
C MET A 338 15.53 3.74 -1.41
N VAL A 339 16.52 2.91 -1.77
CA VAL A 339 17.67 2.58 -0.91
C VAL A 339 18.50 3.82 -0.56
N LYS A 340 18.72 4.75 -1.51
CA LYS A 340 19.46 6.00 -1.25
C LYS A 340 18.66 6.90 -0.29
N MET A 341 17.36 7.09 -0.55
CA MET A 341 16.47 7.86 0.33
C MET A 341 16.39 7.27 1.74
N ARG A 342 16.25 5.94 1.86
CA ARG A 342 16.29 5.21 3.13
C ARG A 342 17.57 5.48 3.92
N ASN A 343 18.72 5.57 3.25
CA ASN A 343 19.98 5.85 3.93
C ASN A 343 20.03 7.28 4.48
N ASP A 344 19.47 8.26 3.76
CA ASP A 344 19.36 9.63 4.26
C ASP A 344 18.36 9.75 5.42
N TYR A 345 17.25 8.99 5.41
CA TYR A 345 16.38 8.88 6.61
C TYR A 345 17.09 8.22 7.80
N ALA A 346 17.86 7.15 7.56
CA ALA A 346 18.47 6.36 8.64
C ALA A 346 19.77 6.98 9.21
N HIS A 347 20.49 7.78 8.45
CA HIS A 347 21.83 8.28 8.81
C HIS A 347 21.97 9.80 8.79
N HIS A 348 21.02 10.53 8.18
CA HIS A 348 21.06 11.99 8.02
C HIS A 348 19.79 12.69 8.54
N ASP A 349 19.06 12.05 9.46
CA ASP A 349 17.80 12.57 10.08
C ASP A 349 16.71 12.97 9.08
N GLY A 350 16.69 12.33 7.92
CA GLY A 350 15.77 12.69 6.83
C GLY A 350 16.17 13.97 6.09
N ILE A 351 17.42 14.42 6.19
CA ILE A 351 17.99 15.48 5.34
C ILE A 351 18.63 14.84 4.11
N ALA A 352 18.22 15.29 2.92
CA ALA A 352 18.73 14.83 1.65
C ALA A 352 20.23 15.09 1.50
N THR A 353 20.99 14.11 1.01
CA THR A 353 22.40 14.27 0.67
C THR A 353 22.63 14.25 -0.84
N LYS A 354 23.86 14.55 -1.26
CA LYS A 354 24.30 14.45 -2.67
C LYS A 354 24.19 13.04 -3.27
N ALA A 355 23.89 12.02 -2.45
CA ALA A 355 23.57 10.69 -2.97
C ALA A 355 22.30 10.70 -3.83
N LEU A 356 21.32 11.56 -3.52
CA LEU A 356 20.03 11.62 -4.23
C LEU A 356 20.13 12.30 -5.61
N GLU A 357 21.16 13.11 -5.84
CA GLU A 357 21.51 13.62 -7.19
C GLU A 357 21.81 12.47 -8.18
N LYS A 358 22.08 11.26 -7.67
CA LYS A 358 22.31 10.03 -8.43
C LYS A 358 21.08 9.13 -8.49
N CYS A 359 19.89 9.63 -8.13
CA CYS A 359 18.64 8.90 -8.35
C CYS A 359 18.32 8.84 -9.85
N ALA A 360 18.04 7.65 -10.36
CA ALA A 360 17.80 7.40 -11.77
C ALA A 360 16.37 7.76 -12.21
N ARG A 361 15.39 7.64 -11.30
CA ARG A 361 13.96 7.87 -11.53
C ARG A 361 13.36 8.81 -10.49
N LEU A 362 13.65 8.60 -9.20
CA LEU A 362 13.01 9.33 -8.09
C LEU A 362 13.85 10.55 -7.66
N GLN A 363 13.85 11.59 -8.47
CA GLN A 363 14.61 12.83 -8.24
C GLN A 363 13.81 13.85 -7.39
N TRP A 364 13.37 13.41 -6.20
CA TRP A 364 12.40 14.15 -5.38
C TRP A 364 12.98 15.30 -4.54
N PHE A 365 14.25 15.22 -4.16
CA PHE A 365 14.84 16.08 -3.13
C PHE A 365 16.18 16.65 -3.56
N VAL A 366 16.48 17.88 -3.15
CA VAL A 366 17.78 18.53 -3.36
C VAL A 366 18.62 18.40 -2.08
N ALA A 367 19.93 18.19 -2.23
CA ALA A 367 20.84 18.05 -1.09
C ALA A 367 20.75 19.24 -0.11
N GLY A 368 20.62 18.93 1.18
CA GLY A 368 20.43 19.89 2.27
C GLY A 368 18.98 20.18 2.65
N GLN A 369 17.99 19.67 1.91
CA GLN A 369 16.57 19.86 2.24
C GLN A 369 16.02 18.71 3.13
N PRO A 370 15.04 18.98 4.01
CA PRO A 370 14.23 17.93 4.63
C PRO A 370 13.49 17.10 3.58
N MET A 371 13.48 15.78 3.76
CA MET A 371 12.78 14.86 2.86
C MET A 371 11.36 14.59 3.34
N GLN A 372 10.38 15.31 2.80
CA GLN A 372 8.97 14.91 2.87
C GLN A 372 8.44 14.68 1.46
N PRO A 373 8.12 13.43 1.06
CA PRO A 373 7.47 13.19 -0.21
C PRO A 373 6.04 13.74 -0.17
N MET A 374 5.72 14.53 -1.18
CA MET A 374 4.41 15.14 -1.42
C MET A 374 3.54 14.25 -2.33
N GLN A 375 2.26 14.58 -2.53
CA GLN A 375 1.34 13.81 -3.38
C GLN A 375 1.94 13.52 -4.77
N ALA A 376 2.52 14.53 -5.43
CA ALA A 376 3.16 14.36 -6.73
C ALA A 376 4.33 13.35 -6.72
N ASN A 377 5.05 13.22 -5.60
CA ASN A 377 6.10 12.22 -5.44
C ASN A 377 5.51 10.81 -5.33
N TYR A 378 4.41 10.62 -4.57
CA TYR A 378 3.72 9.34 -4.48
C TYR A 378 3.01 8.94 -5.78
N GLU A 379 2.45 9.89 -6.52
CA GLU A 379 1.91 9.65 -7.86
C GLU A 379 3.00 9.23 -8.85
N GLN A 380 4.20 9.82 -8.76
CA GLN A 380 5.36 9.35 -9.53
C GLN A 380 5.75 7.93 -9.07
N LEU A 381 5.88 7.68 -7.76
CA LEU A 381 6.26 6.37 -7.21
C LEU A 381 5.39 5.24 -7.76
N PHE A 382 4.06 5.39 -7.71
CA PHE A 382 3.16 4.33 -8.18
C PHE A 382 3.23 4.12 -9.69
N ARG A 383 3.44 5.19 -10.48
CA ARG A 383 3.60 5.12 -11.93
C ARG A 383 4.92 4.44 -12.34
N GLU A 384 6.02 4.82 -11.70
CA GLU A 384 7.33 4.20 -11.91
C GLU A 384 7.34 2.75 -11.45
N PHE A 385 6.64 2.43 -10.36
CA PHE A 385 6.52 1.06 -9.88
C PHE A 385 5.71 0.20 -10.85
N ASP A 386 4.57 0.69 -11.35
CA ASP A 386 3.75 -0.05 -12.30
C ASP A 386 4.50 -0.32 -13.62
N ALA A 387 5.29 0.65 -14.09
CA ALA A 387 6.20 0.46 -15.22
C ALA A 387 7.35 -0.53 -14.95
N GLU A 388 7.79 -0.68 -13.70
CA GLU A 388 8.83 -1.63 -13.28
C GLU A 388 8.31 -3.06 -13.09
N ARG A 389 7.00 -3.27 -12.85
CA ARG A 389 6.43 -4.61 -12.56
C ARG A 389 6.85 -5.65 -13.61
N GLY A 390 6.76 -5.29 -14.90
CA GLY A 390 7.12 -6.19 -16.00
C GLY A 390 8.59 -6.61 -16.02
N SER A 391 9.53 -5.81 -15.49
CA SER A 391 10.95 -6.18 -15.43
C SER A 391 11.27 -7.10 -14.25
N LEU A 392 10.50 -7.04 -13.16
CA LEU A 392 10.65 -7.91 -11.99
C LEU A 392 10.03 -9.32 -12.23
N VAL A 393 9.03 -9.40 -13.10
CA VAL A 393 8.37 -10.66 -13.51
C VAL A 393 9.19 -11.46 -14.53
N VAL A 394 10.13 -10.84 -15.24
CA VAL A 394 11.01 -11.56 -16.18
C VAL A 394 12.30 -11.96 -15.47
N ALA A 395 12.72 -13.22 -15.65
CA ALA A 395 13.98 -13.71 -15.10
C ALA A 395 15.17 -12.82 -15.55
N PRO A 396 16.01 -12.34 -14.63
CA PRO A 396 17.08 -11.42 -14.96
C PRO A 396 18.17 -12.09 -15.80
N THR A 397 18.88 -11.31 -16.61
CA THR A 397 20.16 -11.76 -17.17
C THR A 397 21.17 -11.89 -16.04
N PRO A 398 21.80 -13.07 -15.83
CA PRO A 398 22.78 -13.26 -14.76
C PRO A 398 23.95 -12.28 -14.86
N ILE A 399 24.30 -11.67 -13.74
CA ILE A 399 25.38 -10.69 -13.67
C ILE A 399 26.70 -11.43 -13.60
N VAL A 400 27.39 -11.51 -14.74
CA VAL A 400 28.79 -11.96 -14.77
C VAL A 400 29.63 -10.96 -13.98
N ARG A 401 30.04 -11.36 -12.76
CA ARG A 401 30.91 -10.57 -11.90
C ARG A 401 32.36 -10.99 -12.12
N ASP A 402 33.12 -10.13 -12.79
CA ASP A 402 34.57 -10.30 -12.96
C ASP A 402 35.34 -10.24 -11.63
N ARG A 403 34.71 -9.73 -10.55
CA ARG A 403 35.32 -9.53 -9.23
C ARG A 403 34.35 -9.89 -8.11
N VAL A 404 34.86 -10.54 -7.06
CA VAL A 404 34.12 -10.95 -5.86
C VAL A 404 34.75 -10.34 -4.61
N GLN A 405 33.93 -9.80 -3.70
CA GLN A 405 34.44 -9.21 -2.45
C GLN A 405 34.93 -10.30 -1.47
N VAL A 406 36.22 -10.31 -1.19
CA VAL A 406 36.81 -11.18 -0.16
C VAL A 406 36.59 -10.56 1.23
N LYS A 407 35.89 -11.28 2.13
CA LYS A 407 35.63 -10.84 3.50
C LYS A 407 36.51 -11.61 4.48
N GLY A 408 37.27 -10.89 5.32
CA GLY A 408 38.15 -11.46 6.33
C GLY A 408 38.29 -10.55 7.56
N LYS A 409 38.86 -11.10 8.64
CA LYS A 409 39.29 -10.33 9.82
C LYS A 409 40.80 -10.26 9.85
N VAL A 410 41.35 -9.05 9.86
CA VAL A 410 42.79 -8.78 10.02
C VAL A 410 43.01 -7.93 11.28
N SER A 411 44.23 -7.93 11.82
CA SER A 411 44.54 -7.05 12.97
C SER A 411 44.52 -5.58 12.51
N PRO A 412 44.18 -4.62 13.39
CA PRO A 412 44.20 -3.20 13.03
C PRO A 412 45.60 -2.71 12.61
N ILE A 413 46.65 -3.30 13.18
CA ILE A 413 48.05 -3.01 12.85
C ILE A 413 48.35 -3.46 11.42
N LEU A 414 48.08 -4.73 11.08
CA LEU A 414 48.31 -5.26 9.73
C LEU A 414 47.49 -4.51 8.67
N ARG A 415 46.27 -4.07 9.02
CA ARG A 415 45.47 -3.22 8.15
C ARG A 415 46.13 -1.86 7.90
N ALA A 416 46.66 -1.21 8.93
CA ALA A 416 47.33 0.08 8.80
C ALA A 416 48.66 -0.04 8.02
N GLU A 417 49.43 -1.11 8.25
CA GLU A 417 50.64 -1.44 7.49
C GLU A 417 50.33 -1.69 6.01
N TYR A 418 49.26 -2.43 5.73
CA TYR A 418 48.75 -2.65 4.37
C TYR A 418 48.32 -1.34 3.70
N GLU A 419 47.46 -0.54 4.34
CA GLU A 419 46.99 0.75 3.79
C GLU A 419 48.15 1.73 3.55
N ALA A 420 49.17 1.74 4.42
CA ALA A 420 50.38 2.54 4.23
C ALA A 420 51.21 2.05 3.03
N MET A 421 51.46 0.74 2.91
CA MET A 421 52.24 0.17 1.80
C MET A 421 51.55 0.33 0.45
N VAL A 422 50.22 0.18 0.40
CA VAL A 422 49.41 0.46 -0.81
C VAL A 422 49.56 1.93 -1.23
N SER A 423 49.52 2.85 -0.26
CA SER A 423 49.71 4.29 -0.49
C SER A 423 51.13 4.64 -0.95
N GLU A 424 52.15 3.99 -0.42
CA GLU A 424 53.56 4.18 -0.81
C GLU A 424 53.83 3.68 -2.25
N LEU A 425 53.24 2.54 -2.62
CA LEU A 425 53.34 1.95 -3.96
C LEU A 425 52.41 2.63 -4.99
N GLY A 426 51.52 3.53 -4.57
CA GLY A 426 50.56 4.21 -5.44
C GLY A 426 49.49 3.29 -6.04
N LEU A 427 49.26 2.12 -5.44
CA LEU A 427 48.28 1.13 -5.90
C LEU A 427 46.87 1.45 -5.38
N ARG A 428 45.84 0.89 -6.03
CA ARG A 428 44.49 0.88 -5.43
C ARG A 428 44.39 -0.27 -4.42
N PRO A 429 43.66 -0.09 -3.29
CA PRO A 429 43.51 -1.15 -2.28
C PRO A 429 42.96 -2.49 -2.80
N ASP A 430 42.18 -2.48 -3.88
CA ASP A 430 41.65 -3.71 -4.49
C ASP A 430 42.71 -4.45 -5.32
N GLU A 431 43.61 -3.73 -6.00
CA GLU A 431 44.67 -4.30 -6.85
C GLU A 431 45.75 -4.95 -6.01
N ALA A 432 46.19 -4.28 -4.96
CA ALA A 432 47.15 -4.84 -4.02
C ALA A 432 46.58 -6.03 -3.23
N LEU A 433 45.26 -6.12 -3.04
CA LEU A 433 44.61 -7.26 -2.39
C LEU A 433 44.57 -8.46 -3.33
N GLU A 434 44.25 -8.21 -4.60
CA GLU A 434 44.27 -9.21 -5.68
C GLU A 434 45.70 -9.78 -5.87
N GLU A 435 46.72 -8.92 -5.90
CA GLU A 435 48.13 -9.32 -5.96
C GLU A 435 48.57 -10.10 -4.71
N ALA A 436 48.26 -9.62 -3.49
CA ALA A 436 48.63 -10.30 -2.25
C ALA A 436 47.99 -11.69 -2.12
N ILE A 437 46.72 -11.84 -2.52
CA ILE A 437 46.04 -13.14 -2.55
C ILE A 437 46.66 -14.05 -3.62
N GLY A 438 46.96 -13.53 -4.81
CA GLY A 438 47.63 -14.28 -5.88
C GLY A 438 49.01 -14.81 -5.44
N ALA A 439 49.84 -13.95 -4.88
CA ALA A 439 51.16 -14.31 -4.36
C ALA A 439 51.08 -15.36 -3.24
N TRP A 440 50.10 -15.25 -2.34
CA TRP A 440 49.87 -16.24 -1.28
C TRP A 440 49.46 -17.61 -1.84
N ILE A 441 48.60 -17.66 -2.86
CA ILE A 441 48.19 -18.90 -3.53
C ILE A 441 49.39 -19.59 -4.20
N GLU A 442 50.23 -18.84 -4.94
CA GLU A 442 51.40 -19.41 -5.62
C GLU A 442 52.49 -19.90 -4.65
N ALA A 443 52.71 -19.18 -3.54
CA ALA A 443 53.58 -19.64 -2.46
C ALA A 443 53.07 -20.95 -1.83
N GLY A 444 51.76 -21.08 -1.63
CA GLY A 444 51.11 -22.30 -1.14
C GLY A 444 51.27 -23.48 -2.10
N ARG A 445 51.10 -23.28 -3.41
CA ARG A 445 51.31 -24.30 -4.45
C ARG A 445 52.76 -24.77 -4.51
N THR A 446 53.69 -23.83 -4.47
CA THR A 446 55.13 -24.12 -4.52
C THR A 446 55.60 -24.92 -3.31
N SER A 447 54.96 -24.76 -2.16
CA SER A 447 55.32 -25.46 -0.91
C SER A 447 54.79 -26.89 -0.79
N GLN A 448 54.03 -27.38 -1.78
CA GLN A 448 53.46 -28.74 -1.81
C GLN A 448 54.15 -29.70 -2.81
N ASN A 449 55.07 -29.18 -3.64
CA ASN A 449 55.92 -29.94 -4.55
C ASN A 449 57.35 -30.06 -4.00
#